data_AF-A0A7J5EZR0-F1
#
_entry.id   AF-A0A7J5EZR0-F1
#
_cell.length_a   1.000
_cell.length_b   1.000
_cell.length_c   1.000
_cell.angle_alpha   90.00
_cell.angle_beta   90.00
_cell.angle_gamma   90.00
#
_symmetry.space_group_name_H-M   'P 1'
#
loop_
_entity.id
_entity.type
_entity.pdbx_description
1 polymer ?
#
loop_
_entity_poly.entity_id
_entity_poly.type
_entity_poly.pdbx_seq_one_letter_code
_entity_poly.pdbx_strand_id
1 'polypeptide(L)'
;MFNARVASLLIVGVSCGQRVERTVPVHAPPPPTHSVSVAPTRLKPPVPHYLVGEVCSTAAQPTYRYFPLFARSNDGWTDDQSVARAPLTEAPQHFSVLGFDGERHGKMLTAVERTPTDPRGFAGDYRGVWSVGPCGFRRPDGVRGVTMGCVNAGGCGIAAAVAARTGPPPEPPEIERSVKELCVANGALIGDLDGDGTDEAFPLNGFREQEEIAGTPYEGAPCKGQFAWYRIQLGTDILDVLGAVDLDQDGHLELLTALTTEAGSRSVALYTPASAPALRLDRRAVVVR
;
A
#
# COMPACT_ATOMS: atom_id res chain seq x y z
N MET A 1 -54.00 -6.30 6.50
CA MET A 1 -53.32 -6.00 7.78
C MET A 1 -53.54 -7.16 8.73
N PHE A 2 -52.54 -8.01 8.93
CA PHE A 2 -52.53 -9.03 9.99
C PHE A 2 -51.16 -8.98 10.66
N ASN A 3 -51.15 -8.55 11.92
CA ASN A 3 -49.96 -8.48 12.77
C ASN A 3 -49.76 -9.82 13.48
N ALA A 4 -48.71 -10.56 13.15
CA ALA A 4 -48.30 -11.74 13.90
C ALA A 4 -47.21 -11.35 14.92
N ARG A 5 -47.52 -11.53 16.22
CA ARG A 5 -46.56 -11.39 17.32
C ARG A 5 -45.89 -12.75 17.55
N VAL A 6 -44.57 -12.80 17.46
CA VAL A 6 -43.75 -13.97 17.82
C VAL A 6 -43.31 -13.82 19.27
N ALA A 7 -43.69 -14.77 20.12
CA ALA A 7 -43.24 -14.88 21.50
C ALA A 7 -41.90 -15.65 21.55
N SER A 8 -40.88 -15.06 22.20
CA SER A 8 -39.59 -15.72 22.45
C SER A 8 -39.64 -16.45 23.78
N LEU A 9 -39.35 -17.76 23.75
CA LEU A 9 -39.26 -18.63 24.92
C LEU A 9 -37.82 -18.65 25.43
N LEU A 10 -37.61 -18.35 26.71
CA LEU A 10 -36.31 -18.30 27.37
C LEU A 10 -36.13 -19.56 28.23
N ILE A 11 -35.16 -20.41 27.89
CA ILE A 11 -34.85 -21.65 28.62
C ILE A 11 -33.65 -21.38 29.53
N VAL A 12 -33.84 -21.49 30.84
CA VAL A 12 -32.79 -21.39 31.86
C VAL A 12 -32.38 -22.80 32.27
N GLY A 13 -31.17 -23.22 31.87
CA GLY A 13 -30.57 -24.48 32.28
C GLY A 13 -29.64 -24.29 33.49
N VAL A 14 -29.98 -24.89 34.62
CA VAL A 14 -29.13 -24.98 35.82
C VAL A 14 -28.35 -26.28 35.74
N SER A 15 -27.02 -26.21 35.62
CA SER A 15 -26.14 -27.38 35.66
C SER A 15 -25.48 -27.52 37.03
N CYS A 16 -25.57 -28.71 37.63
CA CYS A 16 -24.86 -29.08 38.85
C CYS A 16 -23.49 -29.68 38.47
N GLY A 17 -22.39 -28.99 38.79
CA GLY A 17 -21.04 -29.49 38.60
C GLY A 17 -20.57 -30.36 39.77
N GLN A 18 -20.08 -31.56 39.47
CA GLN A 18 -19.43 -32.45 40.45
C GLN A 18 -18.03 -31.94 40.81
N ARG A 19 -17.71 -32.02 42.11
CA ARG A 19 -16.43 -31.63 42.70
C ARG A 19 -15.46 -32.81 42.66
N VAL A 20 -14.43 -32.72 41.83
CA VAL A 20 -13.32 -33.70 41.79
C VAL A 20 -12.22 -33.23 42.74
N GLU A 21 -11.89 -34.08 43.70
CA GLU A 21 -10.82 -33.86 44.69
C GLU A 21 -9.47 -34.17 44.03
N ARG A 22 -8.58 -33.17 43.98
CA ARG A 22 -7.28 -33.24 43.30
C ARG A 22 -6.20 -33.64 44.29
N THR A 23 -5.68 -34.85 44.17
CA THR A 23 -4.49 -35.31 44.88
C THR A 23 -3.26 -34.54 44.39
N VAL A 24 -2.50 -33.94 45.32
CA VAL A 24 -1.28 -33.18 45.02
C VAL A 24 -0.06 -34.13 45.00
N PRO A 25 0.70 -34.23 43.91
CA PRO A 25 1.98 -34.94 43.91
C PRO A 25 3.07 -34.11 44.60
N VAL A 26 3.91 -34.79 45.39
CA VAL A 26 5.09 -34.24 46.07
C VAL A 26 6.15 -33.85 45.03
N HIS A 27 6.64 -32.61 45.11
CA HIS A 27 7.65 -32.04 44.20
C HIS A 27 9.05 -32.64 44.40
N ALA A 28 9.68 -33.09 43.31
CA ALA A 28 11.13 -33.21 43.20
C ALA A 28 11.76 -31.83 42.89
N PRO A 29 12.96 -31.52 43.41
CA PRO A 29 13.61 -30.24 43.15
C PRO A 29 14.04 -30.13 41.67
N PRO A 30 13.88 -28.95 41.05
CA PRO A 30 14.27 -28.74 39.65
C PRO A 30 15.80 -28.70 39.50
N PRO A 31 16.34 -29.16 38.36
CA PRO A 31 17.75 -28.96 38.03
C PRO A 31 18.05 -27.46 37.82
N PRO A 32 19.30 -27.02 38.04
CA PRO A 32 19.67 -25.62 37.87
C PRO A 32 19.54 -25.20 36.40
N THR A 33 18.60 -24.30 36.15
CA THR A 33 18.42 -23.64 34.86
C THR A 33 19.50 -22.59 34.69
N HIS A 34 20.52 -22.87 33.86
CA HIS A 34 21.39 -21.82 33.35
C HIS A 34 20.60 -20.99 32.32
N SER A 35 19.90 -19.96 32.81
CA SER A 35 19.27 -18.96 31.95
C SER A 35 20.35 -18.04 31.39
N VAL A 36 20.86 -18.35 30.20
CA VAL A 36 21.60 -17.36 29.40
C VAL A 36 20.57 -16.35 28.90
N SER A 37 20.37 -15.29 29.68
CA SER A 37 19.60 -14.11 29.27
C SER A 37 20.41 -13.36 28.23
N VAL A 38 20.30 -13.75 26.96
CA VAL A 38 20.69 -12.89 25.84
C VAL A 38 19.66 -11.77 25.82
N ALA A 39 20.02 -10.61 26.36
CA ALA A 39 19.22 -9.40 26.17
C ALA A 39 19.02 -9.23 24.65
N PRO A 40 17.78 -9.04 24.16
CA PRO A 40 17.58 -8.79 22.74
C PRO A 40 18.30 -7.50 22.41
N THR A 41 19.40 -7.61 21.67
CA THR A 41 20.05 -6.47 21.06
C THR A 41 18.97 -5.82 20.20
N ARG A 42 18.45 -4.66 20.62
CA ARG A 42 17.55 -3.85 19.79
C ARG A 42 18.37 -3.44 18.57
N LEU A 43 18.35 -4.28 17.55
CA LEU A 43 18.89 -3.94 16.24
C LEU A 43 18.14 -2.69 15.80
N LYS A 44 18.89 -1.61 15.60
CA LYS A 44 18.35 -0.38 15.02
C LYS A 44 17.74 -0.79 13.67
N PRO A 45 16.46 -0.47 13.39
CA PRO A 45 15.85 -0.81 12.12
C PRO A 45 16.70 -0.23 10.97
N PRO A 46 16.77 -0.92 9.82
CA PRO A 46 17.49 -0.42 8.66
C PRO A 46 17.00 0.98 8.29
N VAL A 47 17.92 1.84 7.84
CA VAL A 47 17.55 3.18 7.37
C VAL A 47 16.99 3.05 5.95
N PRO A 48 15.76 3.51 5.69
CA PRO A 48 15.19 3.46 4.36
C PRO A 48 15.85 4.48 3.42
N HIS A 49 15.93 4.13 2.14
CA HIS A 49 16.30 5.02 1.04
C HIS A 49 15.06 5.62 0.36
N TYR A 50 13.95 4.88 0.38
CA TYR A 50 12.68 5.28 -0.21
C TYR A 50 11.53 4.99 0.74
N LEU A 51 10.55 5.88 0.78
CA LEU A 51 9.28 5.69 1.48
C LEU A 51 8.14 5.85 0.48
N VAL A 52 7.18 4.95 0.52
CA VAL A 52 6.00 4.94 -0.33
C VAL A 52 4.76 4.81 0.54
N GLY A 53 3.74 5.61 0.27
CA GLY A 53 2.50 5.59 1.02
C GLY A 53 1.37 6.31 0.30
N GLU A 54 0.29 6.56 1.01
CA GLU A 54 -0.86 7.31 0.51
C GLU A 54 -0.95 8.65 1.24
N VAL A 55 -1.20 9.74 0.52
CA VAL A 55 -1.63 11.00 1.13
C VAL A 55 -3.13 11.13 0.92
N CYS A 56 -3.89 11.24 2.01
CA CYS A 56 -5.34 11.32 1.95
C CYS A 56 -5.84 12.61 2.60
N SER A 57 -6.94 13.15 2.07
CA SER A 57 -7.77 14.10 2.82
C SER A 57 -8.69 13.33 3.76
N THR A 58 -8.87 13.83 4.98
CA THR A 58 -9.91 13.31 5.88
C THR A 58 -11.14 14.20 5.80
N ALA A 59 -12.32 13.64 5.53
CA ALA A 59 -13.55 14.43 5.49
C ALA A 59 -13.84 15.22 6.79
N ALA A 60 -13.28 14.78 7.92
CA ALA A 60 -13.47 15.37 9.24
C ALA A 60 -12.47 16.50 9.59
N GLN A 61 -11.35 16.64 8.88
CA GLN A 61 -10.33 17.66 9.17
C GLN A 61 -9.69 18.15 7.86
N PRO A 62 -9.45 19.47 7.69
CA PRO A 62 -8.79 20.02 6.50
C PRO A 62 -7.29 19.66 6.39
N THR A 63 -6.81 18.73 7.22
CA THR A 63 -5.42 18.31 7.28
C THR A 63 -5.22 17.04 6.44
N TYR A 64 -4.21 17.07 5.58
CA TYR A 64 -3.77 15.89 4.84
C TYR A 64 -2.86 15.04 5.72
N ARG A 65 -2.97 13.72 5.58
CA ARG A 65 -2.16 12.76 6.32
C ARG A 65 -1.46 11.82 5.36
N TYR A 66 -0.19 11.55 5.63
CA TYR A 66 0.60 10.53 4.98
C TYR A 66 0.47 9.22 5.74
N PHE A 67 0.01 8.19 5.05
CA PHE A 67 -0.17 6.86 5.58
C PHE A 67 0.89 5.94 4.95
N PRO A 68 1.94 5.58 5.70
CA PRO A 68 3.03 4.76 5.17
C PRO A 68 2.50 3.41 4.68
N LEU A 69 3.09 2.92 3.59
CA LEU A 69 2.84 1.59 3.04
C LEU A 69 4.15 0.80 3.06
N PHE A 70 5.14 1.26 2.28
CA PHE A 70 6.36 0.50 2.02
C PHE A 70 7.60 1.35 2.25
N ALA A 71 8.70 0.68 2.57
CA ALA A 71 10.03 1.25 2.53
C ALA A 71 10.94 0.40 1.66
N ARG A 72 11.93 1.03 1.04
CA ARG A 72 13.07 0.32 0.44
C ARG A 72 14.33 0.63 1.21
N SER A 73 15.10 -0.42 1.53
CA SER A 73 16.42 -0.32 2.13
C SER A 73 17.44 -1.13 1.32
N ASN A 74 18.65 -1.34 1.84
CA ASN A 74 19.63 -2.23 1.21
C ASN A 74 19.16 -3.68 1.14
N ASP A 75 18.26 -4.09 2.04
CA ASP A 75 17.70 -5.45 2.09
C ASP A 75 16.51 -5.61 1.12
N GLY A 76 16.19 -4.57 0.36
CA GLY A 76 15.05 -4.53 -0.57
C GLY A 76 13.83 -3.81 -0.01
N TRP A 77 12.69 -4.06 -0.65
CA TRP A 77 11.38 -3.55 -0.27
C TRP A 77 10.82 -4.28 0.96
N THR A 78 10.11 -3.56 1.82
CA THR A 78 9.48 -4.10 3.03
C THR A 78 8.19 -3.36 3.38
N ASP A 79 7.23 -4.08 3.96
CA ASP A 79 6.00 -3.58 4.61
C ASP A 79 6.15 -3.40 6.13
N ASP A 80 7.33 -3.68 6.70
CA ASP A 80 7.61 -3.48 8.12
C ASP A 80 7.38 -2.00 8.49
N GLN A 81 6.31 -1.77 9.25
CA GLN A 81 5.89 -0.44 9.64
C GLN A 81 6.93 0.28 10.51
N SER A 82 7.84 -0.44 11.19
CA SER A 82 8.94 0.18 11.90
C SER A 82 9.96 0.83 10.95
N VAL A 83 10.14 0.28 9.76
CA VAL A 83 11.01 0.81 8.69
C VAL A 83 10.25 1.82 7.83
N ALA A 84 9.02 1.54 7.43
CA ALA A 84 8.18 2.46 6.64
C ALA A 84 7.80 3.75 7.38
N ARG A 85 7.97 3.77 8.71
CA ARG A 85 7.82 4.97 9.56
C ARG A 85 9.15 5.57 9.99
N ALA A 86 10.26 4.91 9.68
CA ALA A 86 11.57 5.44 9.99
C ALA A 86 11.83 6.68 9.10
N PRO A 87 12.45 7.73 9.65
CA PRO A 87 12.76 8.91 8.85
C PRO A 87 13.87 8.59 7.84
N LEU A 88 13.76 9.10 6.60
CA LEU A 88 14.84 8.98 5.59
C LEU A 88 16.08 9.80 5.99
N THR A 89 15.87 10.91 6.69
CA THR A 89 16.91 11.86 7.13
C THR A 89 16.52 12.49 8.46
N GLU A 90 17.40 13.29 9.06
CA GLU A 90 17.05 14.08 10.25
C GLU A 90 16.14 15.31 9.93
N ALA A 91 15.90 15.60 8.65
CA ALA A 91 15.03 16.69 8.23
C ALA A 91 13.56 16.22 8.09
N PRO A 92 12.59 17.16 8.03
CA PRO A 92 11.26 16.88 7.53
C PRO A 92 11.28 16.10 6.22
N GLN A 93 10.38 15.13 6.09
CA GLN A 93 10.27 14.30 4.90
C GLN A 93 9.45 15.05 3.84
N HIS A 94 9.99 15.10 2.61
CA HIS A 94 9.34 15.68 1.45
C HIS A 94 8.80 14.56 0.55
N PHE A 95 7.48 14.53 0.40
CA PHE A 95 6.81 13.57 -0.48
C PHE A 95 6.34 14.26 -1.76
N SER A 96 6.56 13.60 -2.89
CA SER A 96 5.89 13.90 -4.15
C SER A 96 4.59 13.11 -4.18
N VAL A 97 3.47 13.80 -4.42
CA VAL A 97 2.15 13.17 -4.47
C VAL A 97 1.68 13.09 -5.91
N LEU A 98 1.48 11.87 -6.41
CA LEU A 98 0.98 11.58 -7.75
C LEU A 98 -0.55 11.50 -7.72
N GLY A 99 -1.15 12.16 -8.70
CA GLY A 99 -2.57 12.03 -9.02
C GLY A 99 -2.87 10.73 -9.74
N PHE A 100 -4.15 10.52 -10.06
CA PHE A 100 -4.60 9.28 -10.73
C PHE A 100 -4.30 9.25 -12.23
N ASP A 101 -3.82 10.35 -12.77
CA ASP A 101 -3.25 10.47 -14.10
C ASP A 101 -1.73 10.23 -14.13
N GLY A 102 -1.11 9.91 -12.98
CA GLY A 102 0.33 9.73 -12.87
C GLY A 102 1.11 11.05 -12.83
N GLU A 103 0.45 12.19 -12.97
CA GLU A 103 1.10 13.48 -12.86
C GLU A 103 1.26 13.88 -11.39
N ARG A 104 2.31 14.63 -11.06
CA ARG A 104 2.40 15.24 -9.72
C ARG A 104 1.24 16.20 -9.49
N HIS A 105 0.53 15.96 -8.41
CA HIS A 105 -0.60 16.75 -7.94
C HIS A 105 -0.24 17.70 -6.79
N GLY A 106 0.80 17.36 -6.03
CA GLY A 106 1.28 18.22 -4.96
C GLY A 106 2.55 17.70 -4.31
N LYS A 107 2.96 18.41 -3.27
CA LYS A 107 4.03 18.01 -2.37
C LYS A 107 3.49 17.95 -0.95
N MET A 108 3.92 16.98 -0.16
CA MET A 108 3.63 16.96 1.27
C MET A 108 4.92 17.09 2.06
N LEU A 109 4.94 18.04 3.00
CA LEU A 109 6.00 18.20 3.98
C LEU A 109 5.51 17.71 5.33
N THR A 110 6.12 16.66 5.86
CA THR A 110 5.77 16.18 7.22
C THR A 110 6.21 17.17 8.29
N ALA A 111 5.50 17.19 9.43
CA ALA A 111 5.92 18.00 10.57
C ALA A 111 7.29 17.56 11.11
N VAL A 112 8.06 18.51 11.65
CA VAL A 112 9.37 18.25 12.29
C VAL A 112 9.20 17.39 13.54
N GLU A 113 8.09 17.54 14.26
CA GLU A 113 7.73 16.67 15.39
C GLU A 113 7.32 15.30 14.86
N ARG A 114 8.31 14.41 14.84
CA ARG A 114 8.30 13.07 14.22
C ARG A 114 7.41 12.05 14.94
N THR A 115 6.68 12.47 15.97
CA THR A 115 5.77 11.59 16.69
C THR A 115 4.48 11.49 15.88
N PRO A 116 4.09 10.30 15.40
CA PRO A 116 2.79 10.12 14.76
C PRO A 116 1.73 10.62 15.73
N THR A 117 1.08 11.74 15.40
CA THR A 117 -0.04 12.27 16.19
C THR A 117 -1.25 11.33 16.13
N ASP A 118 -1.23 10.38 15.19
CA ASP A 118 -2.16 9.28 15.03
C ASP A 118 -1.31 8.00 14.77
N PRO A 119 -1.57 6.86 15.45
CA PRO A 119 -0.93 5.59 15.13
C PRO A 119 -1.06 5.21 13.64
N ARG A 120 -2.04 5.77 12.93
CA ARG A 120 -2.31 5.47 11.52
C ARG A 120 -1.46 6.27 10.52
N GLY A 121 -0.87 7.41 10.87
CA GLY A 121 -0.08 8.20 9.90
C GLY A 121 0.52 9.51 10.40
N PHE A 122 1.23 10.20 9.51
CA PHE A 122 1.93 11.46 9.77
C PHE A 122 1.12 12.66 9.27
N ALA A 123 0.95 13.68 10.12
CA ALA A 123 0.40 14.95 9.69
C ALA A 123 1.47 15.77 8.94
N GLY A 124 1.03 16.62 8.01
CA GLY A 124 1.93 17.49 7.26
C GLY A 124 1.21 18.58 6.47
N ASP A 125 2.01 19.49 5.92
CA ASP A 125 1.57 20.54 5.01
C ASP A 125 1.54 19.99 3.58
N TYR A 126 0.35 19.81 3.02
CA TYR A 126 0.16 19.42 1.63
C TYR A 126 -0.05 20.66 0.76
N ARG A 127 0.85 20.83 -0.21
CA ARG A 127 0.84 21.90 -1.21
C ARG A 127 0.47 21.31 -2.56
N GLY A 128 -0.82 21.24 -2.83
CA GLY A 128 -1.39 20.88 -4.12
C GLY A 128 -2.69 21.65 -4.37
N VAL A 129 -3.41 21.29 -5.43
CA VAL A 129 -4.69 21.93 -5.73
C VAL A 129 -5.74 21.45 -4.72
N TRP A 130 -6.02 22.29 -3.73
CA TRP A 130 -6.90 21.98 -2.59
C TRP A 130 -8.32 21.53 -2.95
N SER A 131 -8.87 21.96 -4.08
CA SER A 131 -10.24 21.69 -4.51
C SER A 131 -10.40 20.30 -5.11
N VAL A 132 -9.28 19.63 -5.43
CA VAL A 132 -9.25 18.29 -6.01
C VAL A 132 -8.52 17.27 -5.13
N GLY A 133 -7.67 17.75 -4.21
CA GLY A 133 -6.93 16.87 -3.31
C GLY A 133 -5.83 16.05 -4.03
N PRO A 134 -5.36 14.97 -3.39
CA PRO A 134 -4.15 14.24 -3.79
C PRO A 134 -4.38 13.25 -4.93
N CYS A 135 -5.61 12.76 -5.13
CA CYS A 135 -5.95 11.86 -6.24
C CYS A 135 -6.61 12.54 -7.45
N GLY A 136 -6.51 13.86 -7.56
CA GLY A 136 -7.05 14.54 -8.72
C GLY A 136 -6.33 14.13 -10.02
N PHE A 137 -6.88 14.60 -11.13
CA PHE A 137 -6.37 14.33 -12.48
C PHE A 137 -6.49 15.57 -13.35
N ARG A 138 -5.70 15.66 -14.42
CA ARG A 138 -5.80 16.70 -15.45
C ARG A 138 -6.85 16.30 -16.48
N ARG A 139 -7.87 17.14 -16.63
CA ARG A 139 -8.87 17.01 -17.68
C ARG A 139 -8.31 17.47 -19.03
N PRO A 140 -8.95 17.13 -20.16
CA PRO A 140 -8.53 17.59 -21.49
C PRO A 140 -8.49 19.12 -21.66
N ASP A 141 -9.27 19.86 -20.87
CA ASP A 141 -9.26 21.33 -20.85
C ASP A 141 -8.10 21.92 -20.02
N GLY A 142 -7.19 21.08 -19.51
CA GLY A 142 -6.04 21.46 -18.70
C GLY A 142 -6.37 21.73 -17.23
N VAL A 143 -7.64 21.73 -16.85
CA VAL A 143 -8.07 21.99 -15.47
C VAL A 143 -8.01 20.70 -14.66
N ARG A 144 -7.64 20.81 -13.39
CA ARG A 144 -7.67 19.66 -12.48
C ARG A 144 -9.09 19.32 -12.04
N GLY A 145 -9.42 18.03 -11.99
CA GLY A 145 -10.70 17.52 -11.49
C GLY A 145 -10.53 16.35 -10.52
N VAL A 146 -11.66 15.82 -10.05
CA VAL A 146 -11.76 14.60 -9.24
C VAL A 146 -12.68 13.61 -9.95
N THR A 147 -12.25 12.36 -10.10
CA THR A 147 -13.10 11.30 -10.63
C THR A 147 -13.86 10.59 -9.51
N MET A 148 -14.93 9.87 -9.85
CA MET A 148 -15.53 8.91 -8.93
C MET A 148 -14.55 7.83 -8.47
N GLY A 149 -13.54 7.49 -9.27
CA GLY A 149 -12.45 6.60 -8.87
C GLY A 149 -11.67 7.14 -7.67
N CYS A 150 -11.28 8.42 -7.71
CA CYS A 150 -10.61 9.13 -6.59
C CYS A 150 -11.46 9.14 -5.31
N VAL A 151 -12.77 9.37 -5.43
CA VAL A 151 -13.67 9.29 -4.27
C VAL A 151 -13.76 7.86 -3.73
N ASN A 152 -13.91 6.87 -4.61
CA ASN A 152 -14.00 5.46 -4.21
C ASN A 152 -12.71 4.93 -3.58
N ALA A 153 -11.56 5.45 -3.99
CA ALA A 153 -10.25 5.19 -3.39
C ALA A 153 -10.01 6.00 -2.10
N GLY A 154 -11.05 6.61 -1.52
CA GLY A 154 -10.96 7.33 -0.25
C GLY A 154 -10.34 8.72 -0.33
N GLY A 155 -10.19 9.29 -1.52
CA GLY A 155 -9.58 10.62 -1.67
C GLY A 155 -8.06 10.61 -1.49
N CYS A 156 -7.41 9.47 -1.69
CA CYS A 156 -5.98 9.23 -1.45
C CYS A 156 -5.17 9.21 -2.74
N GLY A 157 -4.06 9.95 -2.80
CA GLY A 157 -3.05 9.85 -3.88
C GLY A 157 -1.80 9.10 -3.42
N ILE A 158 -1.06 8.50 -4.36
CA ILE A 158 0.22 7.84 -4.06
C ILE A 158 1.28 8.89 -3.77
N ALA A 159 2.06 8.66 -2.72
CA ALA A 159 3.10 9.56 -2.29
C ALA A 159 4.41 8.82 -2.08
N ALA A 160 5.49 9.37 -2.65
CA ALA A 160 6.82 8.80 -2.54
C ALA A 160 7.82 9.86 -2.09
N ALA A 161 8.75 9.46 -1.21
CA ALA A 161 9.88 10.25 -0.76
C ALA A 161 11.17 9.47 -0.97
N VAL A 162 12.22 10.17 -1.36
CA VAL A 162 13.57 9.64 -1.55
C VAL A 162 14.49 10.31 -0.55
N ALA A 163 15.42 9.56 0.03
CA ALA A 163 16.44 10.13 0.90
C ALA A 163 17.17 11.24 0.13
N ALA A 164 17.15 12.46 0.68
CA ALA A 164 17.80 13.59 0.02
C ALA A 164 19.29 13.27 -0.16
N ARG A 165 19.74 13.14 -1.41
CA ARG A 165 21.16 13.25 -1.73
C ARG A 165 21.58 14.64 -1.26
N THR A 166 22.63 14.75 -0.45
CA THR A 166 23.10 16.01 0.14
C THR A 166 23.08 17.14 -0.89
N GLY A 167 22.17 18.11 -0.73
CA GLY A 167 21.94 19.19 -1.69
C GLY A 167 20.48 19.68 -1.69
N PRO A 168 20.18 20.81 -2.37
CA PRO A 168 18.80 21.22 -2.60
C PRO A 168 18.06 20.14 -3.41
N PRO A 169 16.80 19.82 -3.08
CA PRO A 169 16.04 18.78 -3.79
C PRO A 169 15.95 19.14 -5.29
N PRO A 170 16.18 18.18 -6.20
CA PRO A 170 16.09 18.44 -7.62
C PRO A 170 14.66 18.88 -8.00
N GLU A 171 14.54 19.92 -8.83
CA GLU A 171 13.29 20.27 -9.50
C GLU A 171 13.25 19.67 -10.91
N PRO A 172 12.18 18.95 -11.30
CA PRO A 172 11.24 18.15 -10.49
C PRO A 172 11.88 16.82 -10.01
N PRO A 173 11.32 16.17 -8.97
CA PRO A 173 11.75 14.85 -8.52
C PRO A 173 11.60 13.84 -9.66
N GLU A 174 12.65 13.04 -9.86
CA GLU A 174 12.81 12.06 -10.95
C GLU A 174 11.63 11.05 -11.04
N ILE A 175 10.93 10.81 -9.93
CA ILE A 175 9.74 9.94 -9.87
C ILE A 175 8.68 10.36 -10.90
N GLU A 176 8.50 11.64 -11.19
CA GLU A 176 7.53 12.12 -12.19
C GLU A 176 7.86 11.71 -13.63
N ARG A 177 9.13 11.43 -13.92
CA ARG A 177 9.59 11.03 -15.25
C ARG A 177 9.54 9.52 -15.44
N SER A 178 9.18 8.79 -14.39
CA SER A 178 9.33 7.34 -14.32
C SER A 178 8.00 6.66 -13.98
N VAL A 179 6.90 7.29 -14.41
CA VAL A 179 5.54 6.72 -14.40
C VAL A 179 5.20 6.18 -15.78
N LYS A 180 4.42 5.10 -15.86
CA LYS A 180 3.93 4.57 -17.13
C LYS A 180 2.44 4.30 -17.08
N GLU A 181 1.80 4.47 -18.23
CA GLU A 181 0.40 4.08 -18.40
C GLU A 181 0.32 2.57 -18.65
N LEU A 182 -0.60 1.92 -17.96
CA LEU A 182 -0.90 0.51 -18.15
C LEU A 182 -2.28 0.37 -18.77
N CYS A 183 -2.50 -0.69 -19.51
CA CYS A 183 -3.80 -0.99 -20.10
C CYS A 183 -4.46 -2.17 -19.39
N VAL A 184 -5.79 -2.15 -19.28
CA VAL A 184 -6.57 -3.34 -18.90
C VAL A 184 -7.40 -3.79 -20.10
N ALA A 185 -7.13 -5.00 -20.58
CA ALA A 185 -7.88 -5.62 -21.68
C ALA A 185 -7.88 -7.14 -21.55
N ASN A 186 -8.96 -7.79 -22.04
CA ASN A 186 -9.07 -9.25 -22.11
C ASN A 186 -8.78 -9.99 -20.79
N GLY A 187 -9.10 -9.37 -19.64
CA GLY A 187 -8.85 -9.97 -18.33
C GLY A 187 -7.39 -9.90 -17.86
N ALA A 188 -6.55 -9.07 -18.50
CA ALA A 188 -5.15 -8.87 -18.15
C ALA A 188 -4.82 -7.38 -17.94
N LEU A 189 -3.80 -7.14 -17.12
CA LEU A 189 -3.06 -5.88 -17.04
C LEU A 189 -1.89 -5.95 -18.02
N ILE A 190 -1.75 -4.95 -18.87
CA ILE A 190 -0.83 -4.94 -20.00
C ILE A 190 0.07 -3.71 -19.93
N GLY A 191 1.37 -3.93 -20.13
CA GLY A 191 2.36 -2.88 -20.29
C GLY A 191 3.76 -3.40 -20.03
N ASP A 192 4.75 -2.77 -20.66
CA ASP A 192 6.18 -2.98 -20.46
C ASP A 192 6.60 -2.50 -19.06
N LEU A 193 6.71 -3.45 -18.13
CA LEU A 193 7.08 -3.21 -16.72
C LEU A 193 8.56 -3.36 -16.45
N ASP A 194 9.32 -4.08 -17.26
CA ASP A 194 10.76 -4.27 -17.08
C ASP A 194 11.64 -3.34 -17.92
N GLY A 195 11.01 -2.46 -18.72
CA GLY A 195 11.71 -1.48 -19.52
C GLY A 195 12.44 -2.05 -20.73
N ASP A 196 12.18 -3.31 -21.12
CA ASP A 196 12.79 -3.91 -22.31
C ASP A 196 12.17 -3.43 -23.63
N GLY A 197 11.05 -2.70 -23.55
CA GLY A 197 10.32 -2.15 -24.70
C GLY A 197 9.23 -3.06 -25.25
N THR A 198 9.01 -4.23 -24.65
CA THR A 198 7.97 -5.19 -25.02
C THR A 198 6.87 -5.16 -23.97
N ASP A 199 5.60 -5.09 -24.39
CA ASP A 199 4.52 -5.18 -23.42
C ASP A 199 4.36 -6.62 -22.92
N GLU A 200 4.27 -6.81 -21.61
CA GLU A 200 3.79 -8.04 -21.00
C GLU A 200 2.31 -7.97 -20.67
N ALA A 201 1.68 -9.14 -20.51
CA ALA A 201 0.32 -9.30 -20.04
C ALA A 201 0.29 -10.16 -18.77
N PHE A 202 -0.29 -9.61 -17.69
CA PHE A 202 -0.47 -10.29 -16.42
C PHE A 202 -1.96 -10.52 -16.15
N PRO A 203 -2.40 -11.77 -15.91
CA PRO A 203 -3.82 -12.06 -15.70
C PRO A 203 -4.33 -11.37 -14.43
N LEU A 204 -5.45 -10.65 -14.51
CA LEU A 204 -6.00 -9.89 -13.39
C LEU A 204 -6.35 -10.77 -12.18
N ASN A 205 -6.78 -12.01 -12.42
CA ASN A 205 -7.05 -12.98 -11.36
C ASN A 205 -5.78 -13.39 -10.58
N GLY A 206 -4.59 -13.18 -11.15
CA GLY A 206 -3.31 -13.41 -10.49
C GLY A 206 -3.11 -12.51 -9.27
N PHE A 207 -3.73 -11.33 -9.22
CA PHE A 207 -3.57 -10.37 -8.13
C PHE A 207 -4.34 -10.75 -6.84
N ARG A 208 -5.08 -11.86 -6.82
CA ARG A 208 -5.70 -12.37 -5.59
C ARG A 208 -4.68 -13.03 -4.67
N GLU A 209 -4.02 -12.21 -3.86
CA GLU A 209 -3.13 -12.63 -2.76
C GLU A 209 -1.95 -13.53 -3.16
N GLN A 210 -1.58 -13.57 -4.44
CA GLN A 210 -0.43 -14.37 -4.90
C GLN A 210 0.89 -13.66 -4.60
N GLU A 211 1.91 -14.45 -4.26
CA GLU A 211 3.29 -13.96 -4.08
C GLU A 211 3.99 -13.77 -5.43
N GLU A 212 3.62 -14.55 -6.43
CA GLU A 212 4.16 -14.46 -7.78
C GLU A 212 3.00 -14.46 -8.79
N ILE A 213 3.10 -13.63 -9.81
CA ILE A 213 2.10 -13.58 -10.89
C ILE A 213 2.82 -13.88 -12.19
N ALA A 214 2.50 -15.02 -12.80
CA ALA A 214 3.02 -15.36 -14.12
C ALA A 214 2.37 -14.47 -15.19
N GLY A 215 3.21 -13.88 -16.04
CA GLY A 215 2.81 -13.13 -17.23
C GLY A 215 3.13 -13.88 -18.51
N THR A 216 2.78 -13.26 -19.63
CA THR A 216 3.13 -13.70 -20.99
C THR A 216 3.45 -12.49 -21.85
N PRO A 217 4.25 -12.62 -22.92
CA PRO A 217 4.38 -11.55 -23.91
C PRO A 217 3.00 -11.16 -24.45
N TYR A 218 2.76 -9.87 -24.66
CA TYR A 218 1.51 -9.38 -25.22
C TYR A 218 1.57 -9.35 -26.76
N GLU A 219 0.75 -10.19 -27.41
CA GLU A 219 0.65 -10.26 -28.89
C GLU A 219 -0.65 -9.61 -29.44
N GLY A 220 -1.40 -8.91 -28.59
CA GLY A 220 -2.70 -8.35 -28.95
C GLY A 220 -2.64 -7.00 -29.65
N ALA A 221 -3.81 -6.48 -30.03
CA ALA A 221 -3.91 -5.11 -30.55
C ALA A 221 -3.55 -4.08 -29.48
N PRO A 222 -2.94 -2.93 -29.83
CA PRO A 222 -2.69 -1.86 -28.86
C PRO A 222 -3.97 -1.47 -28.14
N CYS A 223 -3.88 -1.23 -26.84
CA CYS A 223 -5.02 -0.82 -26.04
C CYS A 223 -4.70 0.45 -25.24
N LYS A 224 -5.74 1.20 -24.89
CA LYS A 224 -5.57 2.55 -24.32
C LYS A 224 -5.07 2.45 -22.88
N GLY A 225 -3.85 2.95 -22.66
CA GLY A 225 -3.25 3.08 -21.34
C GLY A 225 -3.96 4.09 -20.44
N GLN A 226 -3.86 3.85 -19.14
CA GLN A 226 -4.15 4.78 -18.05
C GLN A 226 -3.15 4.52 -16.92
N PHE A 227 -2.77 5.56 -16.18
CA PHE A 227 -1.89 5.38 -15.02
C PHE A 227 -2.52 4.50 -13.94
N ALA A 228 -3.80 4.73 -13.62
CA ALA A 228 -4.52 4.00 -12.59
C ALA A 228 -5.87 3.47 -13.08
N TRP A 229 -6.26 2.30 -12.59
CA TRP A 229 -7.53 1.64 -12.90
C TRP A 229 -8.26 1.30 -11.61
N TYR A 230 -9.55 1.57 -11.53
CA TYR A 230 -10.32 1.40 -10.30
C TYR A 230 -11.51 0.48 -10.49
N ARG A 231 -11.83 -0.22 -9.40
CA ARG A 231 -13.01 -1.05 -9.25
C ARG A 231 -13.11 -2.19 -10.27
N ILE A 232 -11.96 -2.72 -10.69
CA ILE A 232 -11.90 -3.90 -11.55
C ILE A 232 -12.51 -5.08 -10.77
N GLN A 233 -13.58 -5.65 -11.31
CA GLN A 233 -14.27 -6.77 -10.66
C GLN A 233 -13.49 -8.06 -10.88
N LEU A 234 -13.07 -8.70 -9.78
CA LEU A 234 -12.51 -10.05 -9.77
C LEU A 234 -13.47 -10.92 -8.98
N GLY A 235 -14.52 -11.44 -9.62
CA GLY A 235 -15.57 -12.18 -8.90
C GLY A 235 -16.27 -11.29 -7.87
N THR A 236 -16.17 -11.63 -6.58
CA THR A 236 -16.70 -10.83 -5.47
C THR A 236 -15.69 -9.83 -4.89
N ASP A 237 -14.42 -9.91 -5.32
CA ASP A 237 -13.36 -9.00 -4.91
C ASP A 237 -13.24 -7.82 -5.88
N ILE A 238 -12.62 -6.74 -5.40
CA ILE A 238 -12.35 -5.53 -6.16
C ILE A 238 -10.84 -5.29 -6.22
N LEU A 239 -10.29 -5.16 -7.42
CA LEU A 239 -8.92 -4.74 -7.67
C LEU A 239 -8.88 -3.28 -8.13
N ASP A 240 -7.98 -2.51 -7.52
CA ASP A 240 -7.52 -1.22 -8.02
C ASP A 240 -6.04 -1.35 -8.42
N VAL A 241 -5.68 -0.85 -9.59
CA VAL A 241 -4.30 -0.60 -10.00
C VAL A 241 -4.01 0.86 -9.68
N LEU A 242 -3.16 1.10 -8.69
CA LEU A 242 -2.88 2.44 -8.17
C LEU A 242 -1.83 3.18 -9.01
N GLY A 243 -0.99 2.43 -9.74
CA GLY A 243 0.02 2.97 -10.65
C GLY A 243 1.17 2.00 -10.88
N ALA A 244 1.92 2.24 -11.96
CA ALA A 244 3.24 1.65 -12.20
C ALA A 244 4.29 2.77 -12.24
N VAL A 245 5.30 2.66 -11.38
CA VAL A 245 6.30 3.71 -11.15
C VAL A 245 7.65 3.04 -10.89
N ASP A 246 8.72 3.52 -11.52
CA ASP A 246 10.09 3.16 -11.15
C ASP A 246 10.44 3.91 -9.86
N LEU A 247 10.18 3.25 -8.73
CA LEU A 247 10.29 3.87 -7.41
C LEU A 247 11.74 3.83 -6.90
N ASP A 248 12.54 2.86 -7.35
CA ASP A 248 13.92 2.65 -6.92
C ASP A 248 14.98 3.18 -7.90
N GLN A 249 14.58 3.59 -9.10
CA GLN A 249 15.39 4.09 -10.20
C GLN A 249 16.30 3.02 -10.84
N ASP A 250 15.87 1.76 -10.85
CA ASP A 250 16.60 0.67 -11.49
C ASP A 250 16.19 0.44 -12.96
N GLY A 251 15.20 1.19 -13.45
CA GLY A 251 14.65 1.09 -14.81
C GLY A 251 13.46 0.16 -14.93
N HIS A 252 13.14 -0.61 -13.89
CA HIS A 252 11.92 -1.39 -13.80
C HIS A 252 10.80 -0.59 -13.13
N LEU A 253 9.55 -0.94 -13.44
CA LEU A 253 8.39 -0.31 -12.85
C LEU A 253 7.84 -1.17 -11.71
N GLU A 254 7.86 -0.63 -10.49
CA GLU A 254 7.06 -1.17 -9.41
C GLU A 254 5.56 -0.93 -9.66
N LEU A 255 4.79 -2.01 -9.54
CA LEU A 255 3.34 -2.00 -9.67
C LEU A 255 2.69 -1.96 -8.28
N LEU A 256 1.90 -0.91 -8.02
CA LEU A 256 1.06 -0.82 -6.84
C LEU A 256 -0.36 -1.26 -7.14
N THR A 257 -0.88 -2.19 -6.35
CA THR A 257 -2.28 -2.63 -6.44
C THR A 257 -2.95 -2.60 -5.08
N ALA A 258 -4.27 -2.40 -5.06
CA ALA A 258 -5.07 -2.62 -3.89
C ALA A 258 -6.17 -3.65 -4.16
N LEU A 259 -6.27 -4.64 -3.29
CA LEU A 259 -7.32 -5.66 -3.34
C LEU A 259 -8.26 -5.45 -2.16
N THR A 260 -9.53 -5.22 -2.45
CA THR A 260 -10.60 -5.23 -1.44
C THR A 260 -11.38 -6.53 -1.59
N THR A 261 -11.31 -7.37 -0.55
CA THR A 261 -12.02 -8.65 -0.50
C THR A 261 -13.52 -8.46 -0.29
N GLU A 262 -14.31 -9.49 -0.58
CA GLU A 262 -15.76 -9.51 -0.26
C GLU A 262 -16.05 -9.20 1.22
N ALA A 263 -15.15 -9.60 2.13
CA ALA A 263 -15.25 -9.33 3.56
C ALA A 263 -14.96 -7.85 3.93
N GLY A 264 -14.58 -7.02 2.96
CA GLY A 264 -14.29 -5.60 3.13
C GLY A 264 -12.86 -5.28 3.57
N SER A 265 -12.00 -6.28 3.75
CA SER A 265 -10.57 -6.06 4.03
C SER A 265 -9.88 -5.52 2.78
N ARG A 266 -9.17 -4.39 2.89
CA ARG A 266 -8.34 -3.83 1.82
C ARG A 266 -6.88 -4.13 2.10
N SER A 267 -6.17 -4.69 1.14
CA SER A 267 -4.71 -4.80 1.18
C SER A 267 -4.12 -3.98 0.04
N VAL A 268 -2.94 -3.41 0.25
CA VAL A 268 -2.14 -2.75 -0.80
C VAL A 268 -0.86 -3.55 -0.96
N ALA A 269 -0.55 -3.96 -2.17
CA ALA A 269 0.63 -4.76 -2.50
C ALA A 269 1.54 -4.03 -3.48
N LEU A 270 2.84 -4.22 -3.28
CA LEU A 270 3.90 -3.78 -4.18
C LEU A 270 4.47 -5.00 -4.91
N TYR A 271 4.46 -4.94 -6.24
CA TYR A 271 5.06 -5.95 -7.10
C TYR A 271 6.23 -5.34 -7.87
N THR A 272 7.31 -6.12 -8.05
CA THR A 272 8.43 -5.77 -8.92
C THR A 272 8.55 -6.86 -9.99
N PRO A 273 8.80 -6.52 -11.27
CA PRO A 273 9.12 -7.52 -12.28
C PRO A 273 10.35 -8.33 -11.91
N ALA A 274 10.36 -9.60 -12.32
CA ALA A 274 11.59 -10.39 -12.34
C ALA A 274 12.56 -9.83 -13.39
N SER A 275 13.82 -10.28 -13.39
CA SER A 275 14.79 -9.85 -14.40
C SER A 275 14.30 -10.16 -15.83
N ALA A 276 14.55 -9.23 -16.76
CA ALA A 276 14.10 -9.31 -18.13
C ALA A 276 14.48 -10.62 -18.86
N PRO A 277 13.60 -11.17 -19.72
CA PRO A 277 12.24 -10.70 -19.98
C PRO A 277 11.31 -11.04 -18.80
N ALA A 278 10.62 -10.03 -18.26
CA ALA A 278 9.88 -10.13 -17.02
C ALA A 278 8.50 -10.76 -17.19
N LEU A 279 8.47 -12.05 -17.48
CA LEU A 279 7.23 -12.83 -17.52
C LEU A 279 6.72 -13.24 -16.13
N ARG A 280 7.13 -12.49 -15.10
CA ARG A 280 6.74 -12.74 -13.71
C ARG A 280 6.81 -11.44 -12.90
N LEU A 281 5.80 -11.20 -12.08
CA LEU A 281 5.83 -10.20 -11.02
C LEU A 281 6.02 -10.89 -9.67
N ASP A 282 6.96 -10.38 -8.88
CA ASP A 282 7.22 -10.85 -7.51
C ASP A 282 6.63 -9.83 -6.52
N ARG A 283 5.73 -10.27 -5.64
CA ARG A 283 5.22 -9.45 -4.56
C ARG A 283 6.34 -9.21 -3.55
N ARG A 284 6.69 -7.94 -3.36
CA ARG A 284 7.76 -7.56 -2.43
C ARG A 284 7.25 -7.18 -1.05
N ALA A 285 6.04 -6.67 -0.95
CA ALA A 285 5.47 -6.17 0.30
C ALA A 285 3.94 -6.09 0.22
N VAL A 286 3.24 -6.25 1.35
CA VAL A 286 1.78 -6.10 1.43
C VAL A 286 1.31 -5.52 2.76
N VAL A 287 0.46 -4.49 2.71
CA VAL A 287 -0.10 -3.83 3.91
C VAL A 287 -1.60 -3.96 3.91
N VAL A 288 -2.18 -4.45 5.02
CA VAL A 288 -3.63 -4.44 5.27
C VAL A 288 -4.05 -3.08 5.82
N ARG A 289 -5.13 -2.52 5.28
CA ARG A 289 -5.67 -1.18 5.53
C ARG A 289 -7.08 -1.24 6.10
#